data_AF-A0A5C7VRF6-F1
#
_entry.id   AF-A0A5C7VRF6-F1
#
_cell.length_a   1.000
_cell.length_b   1.000
_cell.length_c   1.000
_cell.angle_alpha   90.00
_cell.angle_beta   90.00
_cell.angle_gamma   90.00
#
_symmetry.space_group_name_H-M   'P 1'
#
loop_
_entity.id
_entity.type
_entity.pdbx_description
1 polymer ?
#
loop_
_entity_poly.entity_id
_entity_poly.type
_entity_poly.pdbx_seq_one_letter_code
_entity_poly.pdbx_strand_id
1 'polypeptide(L)'
;MKFAIALFAPAHAPSSRRALRFAQAALDGGHEIVRLFFYQDGVHSASGNVVSPQDELDLPREWREFVQQHQLDAVVCIAAALRRGVLNAEEAQRYGKPAANLDAPWELSGLGQLHEATQLADRLISFGGH
;
A
#
# COMPACT_ATOMS: atom_id res chain seq x y z
N MET A 1 -0.95 17.22 12.27
CA MET A 1 -1.63 17.20 10.96
C MET A 1 -1.98 15.77 10.61
N LYS A 2 -3.04 15.58 9.85
CA LYS A 2 -3.51 14.31 9.32
C LYS A 2 -3.09 14.15 7.86
N PHE A 3 -2.48 13.03 7.51
CA PHE A 3 -2.04 12.72 6.16
C PHE A 3 -2.83 11.54 5.57
N ALA A 4 -3.25 11.69 4.32
CA ALA A 4 -3.53 10.57 3.44
C ALA A 4 -2.33 10.41 2.52
N ILE A 5 -1.83 9.19 2.36
CA ILE A 5 -0.66 8.92 1.50
C ILE A 5 -1.09 7.96 0.40
N ALA A 6 -0.93 8.36 -0.85
CA ALA A 6 -1.25 7.54 -2.01
C ALA A 6 0.05 7.10 -2.73
N LEU A 7 0.25 5.78 -2.83
CA LEU A 7 1.37 5.20 -3.56
C LEU A 7 0.91 4.62 -4.89
N PHE A 8 1.46 5.15 -5.98
CA PHE A 8 1.14 4.75 -7.36
C PHE A 8 2.24 3.92 -8.02
N ALA A 9 3.47 4.02 -7.50
CA ALA A 9 4.66 3.44 -8.12
C ALA A 9 4.93 2.00 -7.68
N PRO A 10 5.59 1.17 -8.53
CA PRO A 10 5.88 -0.22 -8.20
C PRO A 10 6.80 -0.36 -6.98
N ALA A 11 6.76 -1.54 -6.37
CA ALA A 11 7.45 -1.85 -5.12
C ALA A 11 8.95 -1.51 -5.11
N HIS A 12 9.65 -1.72 -6.23
CA HIS A 12 11.09 -1.46 -6.36
C HIS A 12 11.44 -0.01 -6.73
N ALA A 13 10.46 0.84 -7.02
CA ALA A 13 10.73 2.20 -7.48
C ALA A 13 11.25 3.10 -6.34
N PRO A 14 12.16 4.06 -6.64
CA PRO A 14 12.61 5.05 -5.66
C PRO A 14 11.48 5.90 -5.04
N SER A 15 10.36 6.06 -5.74
CA SER A 15 9.15 6.71 -5.21
C SER A 15 8.46 5.88 -4.12
N SER A 16 8.42 4.55 -4.24
CA SER A 16 7.91 3.67 -3.17
C SER A 16 8.75 3.79 -1.90
N ARG A 17 10.09 3.77 -2.04
CA ARG A 17 11.00 4.00 -0.92
C ARG A 17 10.81 5.37 -0.28
N ARG A 18 10.66 6.43 -1.08
CA ARG A 18 10.43 7.79 -0.57
C ARG A 18 9.10 7.91 0.15
N ALA A 19 8.05 7.26 -0.33
CA ALA A 19 6.75 7.21 0.34
C ALA A 19 6.86 6.57 1.73
N LEU A 20 7.58 5.45 1.85
CA LEU A 20 7.80 4.79 3.14
C LEU A 20 8.56 5.70 4.11
N ARG A 21 9.65 6.32 3.65
CA ARG A 21 10.44 7.25 4.47
C ARG A 21 9.65 8.47 4.90
N PHE A 22 8.79 9.00 4.02
CA PHE A 22 7.88 10.08 4.39
C PHE A 22 6.87 9.64 5.44
N ALA A 23 6.27 8.46 5.29
CA ALA A 23 5.30 7.93 6.25
C ALA A 23 5.93 7.73 7.64
N GLN A 24 7.13 7.15 7.71
CA GLN A 24 7.92 7.02 8.94
C GLN A 24 8.18 8.39 9.58
N ALA A 25 8.72 9.33 8.82
CA ALA A 25 9.02 10.67 9.32
C ALA A 25 7.77 11.45 9.75
N ALA A 26 6.62 11.22 9.10
CA ALA A 26 5.36 11.83 9.50
C ALA A 26 4.93 11.35 10.88
N LEU A 27 4.99 10.04 11.15
CA LEU A 27 4.67 9.50 12.48
C LEU A 27 5.68 9.97 13.53
N ASP A 28 6.99 9.94 13.23
CA ASP A 28 8.05 10.41 14.12
C ASP A 28 7.89 11.91 14.47
N GLY A 29 7.36 12.69 13.53
CA GLY A 29 7.02 14.10 13.73
C GLY A 29 5.74 14.35 14.53
N GLY A 30 5.08 13.31 15.03
CA GLY A 30 3.81 13.42 15.78
C GLY A 30 2.60 13.72 14.90
N HIS A 31 2.70 13.45 13.59
CA HIS A 31 1.56 13.54 12.69
C HIS A 31 0.77 12.22 12.66
N GLU A 32 -0.47 12.29 12.20
CA GLU A 32 -1.36 11.14 12.04
C GLU A 32 -1.41 10.74 10.56
N ILE A 33 -1.38 9.45 10.27
CA ILE A 33 -1.67 8.92 8.94
C ILE A 33 -3.07 8.32 9.00
N VAL A 34 -4.01 8.97 8.30
CA VAL A 34 -5.40 8.54 8.23
C VAL A 34 -5.51 7.26 7.41
N ARG A 35 -4.79 7.20 6.27
CA ARG A 35 -4.80 6.05 5.37
C ARG A 35 -3.57 6.03 4.48
N LEU A 36 -3.05 4.83 4.29
CA LEU A 36 -2.15 4.50 3.19
C LEU A 36 -2.98 3.86 2.08
N PHE A 37 -2.92 4.42 0.87
CA PHE A 37 -3.69 3.92 -0.27
C PHE A 37 -2.77 3.49 -1.41
N PHE A 38 -2.75 2.20 -1.73
CA PHE A 38 -1.93 1.62 -2.77
C PHE A 38 -2.76 1.47 -4.05
N TYR A 39 -2.32 2.15 -5.11
CA TYR A 39 -3.04 2.20 -6.39
C TYR A 39 -2.10 2.02 -7.58
N GLN A 40 -2.65 1.78 -8.77
CA GLN A 40 -1.88 1.49 -9.99
C GLN A 40 -0.82 0.40 -9.71
N ASP A 41 0.46 0.67 -9.97
CA ASP A 41 1.55 -0.29 -9.74
C ASP A 41 1.96 -0.37 -8.26
N GLY A 42 1.51 0.58 -7.44
CA GLY A 42 1.66 0.58 -5.98
C GLY A 42 1.13 -0.67 -5.31
N VAL A 43 0.10 -1.30 -5.88
CA VAL A 43 -0.49 -2.55 -5.33
C VAL A 43 0.52 -3.69 -5.22
N HIS A 44 1.59 -3.70 -6.01
CA HIS A 44 2.63 -4.71 -5.92
C HIS A 44 3.42 -4.65 -4.60
N SER A 45 3.42 -3.51 -3.90
CA SER A 45 4.06 -3.38 -2.58
C SER A 45 3.34 -4.22 -1.51
N ALA A 46 2.10 -4.62 -1.77
CA ALA A 46 1.31 -5.41 -0.85
C ALA A 46 1.43 -6.93 -1.09
N SER A 47 2.03 -7.34 -2.21
CA SER A 47 2.15 -8.75 -2.57
C SER A 47 3.08 -9.51 -1.61
N GLY A 48 2.63 -10.68 -1.13
CA GLY A 48 3.39 -11.64 -0.34
C GLY A 48 4.48 -12.38 -1.12
N ASN A 49 4.44 -12.33 -2.45
CA ASN A 49 5.30 -13.14 -3.33
C ASN A 49 6.49 -12.37 -3.90
N VAL A 50 6.70 -11.10 -3.52
CA VAL A 50 7.85 -10.34 -4.03
C VAL A 50 9.11 -10.91 -3.40
N VAL A 51 10.10 -11.21 -4.25
CA VAL A 51 11.43 -11.64 -3.83
C VAL A 51 12.40 -10.52 -4.16
N SER A 52 13.02 -9.95 -3.14
CA SER A 52 14.09 -8.98 -3.30
C SER A 52 15.46 -9.68 -3.26
N PRO A 53 16.44 -9.23 -4.06
CA PRO A 53 17.84 -9.64 -3.92
C PRO A 53 18.37 -9.40 -2.50
N GLN A 54 19.33 -10.21 -2.05
CA GLN A 54 19.88 -10.13 -0.69
C GLN A 54 20.62 -8.81 -0.41
N ASP A 55 21.13 -8.17 -1.46
CA ASP A 55 21.84 -6.89 -1.44
C ASP A 55 20.92 -5.68 -1.64
N GLU A 56 19.61 -5.91 -1.77
CA GLU A 56 18.60 -4.87 -1.94
C GLU A 56 17.65 -4.76 -0.75
N LEU A 57 17.02 -3.59 -0.62
CA LEU A 57 15.99 -3.37 0.38
C LEU A 57 14.70 -4.08 -0.04
N ASP A 58 14.20 -4.97 0.82
CA ASP A 58 12.89 -5.60 0.69
C ASP A 58 11.77 -4.61 1.06
N LEU A 59 11.45 -3.71 0.13
CA LEU A 59 10.43 -2.68 0.33
C LEU A 59 9.03 -3.24 0.65
N PRO A 60 8.52 -4.30 0.00
CA PRO A 60 7.25 -4.93 0.39
C PRO A 60 7.23 -5.41 1.83
N ARG A 61 8.31 -6.07 2.30
CA ARG A 61 8.42 -6.49 3.70
C ARG A 61 8.43 -5.29 4.65
N GLU A 62 9.23 -4.27 4.37
CA GLU A 62 9.33 -3.06 5.20
C GLU A 62 7.99 -2.31 5.28
N TRP A 63 7.24 -2.22 4.17
CA TRP A 63 5.89 -1.67 4.17
C TRP A 63 4.94 -2.48 5.05
N ARG A 64 4.97 -3.81 4.93
CA ARG A 64 4.14 -4.71 5.74
C ARG A 64 4.43 -4.54 7.23
N GLU A 65 5.71 -4.56 7.60
CA GLU A 65 6.17 -4.39 8.98
C GLU A 65 5.76 -3.02 9.53
N PHE A 66 5.94 -1.96 8.74
CA PHE A 66 5.54 -0.61 9.13
C PHE A 66 4.03 -0.51 9.39
N VAL A 67 3.20 -1.06 8.50
CA VAL A 67 1.74 -1.07 8.68
C VAL A 67 1.34 -1.86 9.93
N GLN A 68 1.91 -3.04 10.13
CA GLN A 68 1.60 -3.88 11.30
C GLN A 68 2.04 -3.23 12.61
N GLN A 69 3.26 -2.73 12.68
CA GLN A 69 3.85 -2.13 13.88
C GLN A 69 3.07 -0.90 14.35
N HIS A 70 2.63 -0.07 13.41
CA HIS A 70 1.90 1.17 13.72
C HIS A 70 0.38 1.01 13.60
N GLN A 71 -0.12 -0.19 13.31
CA GLN A 71 -1.55 -0.50 13.17
C GLN A 71 -2.27 0.46 12.21
N LEU A 72 -1.62 0.73 11.08
CA LEU A 72 -2.10 1.72 10.12
C LEU A 72 -3.22 1.15 9.25
N ASP A 73 -4.19 2.00 8.92
CA ASP A 73 -5.17 1.70 7.87
C ASP A 73 -4.46 1.72 6.50
N ALA A 74 -4.30 0.53 5.91
CA ALA A 74 -3.58 0.32 4.66
C ALA A 74 -4.44 -0.41 3.63
N VAL A 75 -4.98 0.39 2.71
CA VAL A 75 -5.91 -0.06 1.67
C VAL A 75 -5.18 -0.27 0.35
N VAL A 76 -5.42 -1.42 -0.26
CA VAL A 76 -5.01 -1.74 -1.62
C VAL A 76 -6.23 -1.68 -2.52
N CYS A 77 -6.14 -0.89 -3.60
CA CYS A 77 -7.28 -0.74 -4.50
C CYS A 77 -7.62 -2.05 -5.22
N ILE A 78 -8.80 -2.60 -4.93
CA ILE A 78 -9.26 -3.89 -5.47
C ILE A 78 -9.25 -3.95 -7.00
N ALA A 79 -9.73 -2.91 -7.68
CA ALA A 79 -9.73 -2.89 -9.15
C ALA A 79 -8.32 -2.88 -9.75
N ALA A 80 -7.35 -2.22 -9.09
CA ALA A 80 -5.96 -2.21 -9.54
C ALA A 80 -5.24 -3.52 -9.21
N ALA A 81 -5.50 -4.08 -8.02
CA ALA A 81 -4.94 -5.32 -7.51
C ALA A 81 -5.32 -6.50 -8.41
N LEU A 82 -6.61 -6.70 -8.67
CA LEU A 82 -7.10 -7.80 -9.50
C LEU A 82 -6.50 -7.77 -10.91
N ARG A 83 -6.42 -6.59 -11.55
CA ARG A 83 -5.81 -6.43 -12.88
C ARG A 83 -4.31 -6.76 -12.92
N ARG A 84 -3.64 -6.74 -11.76
CA ARG A 84 -2.20 -6.97 -11.60
C ARG A 84 -1.87 -8.29 -10.90
N GLY A 85 -2.86 -9.15 -10.70
CA GLY A 85 -2.66 -10.44 -10.05
C GLY A 85 -2.31 -10.34 -8.57
N VAL A 86 -2.80 -9.30 -7.89
CA VAL A 86 -2.73 -9.17 -6.43
C VAL A 86 -4.12 -9.51 -5.87
N LEU A 87 -4.25 -10.65 -5.20
CA LEU A 87 -5.53 -11.20 -4.74
C LEU A 87 -5.41 -11.70 -3.30
N ASN A 88 -6.44 -11.45 -2.48
CA ASN A 88 -6.62 -12.17 -1.23
C ASN A 88 -7.29 -13.54 -1.50
N ALA A 89 -7.49 -14.33 -0.45
CA ALA A 89 -8.09 -15.66 -0.56
C ALA A 89 -9.50 -15.65 -1.16
N GLU A 90 -10.35 -14.70 -0.75
CA GLU A 90 -11.72 -14.56 -1.25
C GLU A 90 -11.76 -14.29 -2.75
N GLU A 91 -10.95 -13.33 -3.22
CA GLU A 91 -10.93 -12.95 -4.63
C GLU A 91 -10.24 -14.01 -5.50
N ALA A 92 -9.23 -14.71 -4.97
CA ALA A 92 -8.64 -15.87 -5.64
C ALA A 92 -9.70 -16.97 -5.87
N GLN A 93 -10.52 -17.26 -4.86
CA GLN A 93 -11.63 -18.20 -4.99
C GLN A 93 -12.68 -17.70 -5.99
N ARG A 94 -13.11 -16.43 -5.87
CA ARG A 94 -14.14 -15.81 -6.71
C ARG A 94 -13.79 -15.85 -8.20
N TYR A 95 -12.53 -15.62 -8.54
CA TYR A 95 -12.04 -15.57 -9.93
C TYR A 95 -11.38 -16.88 -10.38
N GLY A 96 -11.47 -17.96 -9.61
CA GLY A 96 -10.90 -19.26 -9.97
C GLY A 96 -9.38 -19.22 -10.17
N LYS A 97 -8.66 -18.43 -9.37
CA LYS A 97 -7.20 -18.33 -9.40
C LYS A 97 -6.57 -19.37 -8.46
N PRO A 98 -5.40 -19.92 -8.82
CA PRO A 98 -4.80 -21.02 -8.08
C PRO A 98 -4.21 -20.60 -6.73
N ALA A 99 -3.96 -19.30 -6.52
CA ALA A 99 -3.33 -18.80 -5.30
C ALA A 99 -3.75 -17.36 -5.01
N ALA A 100 -3.72 -17.03 -3.72
CA ALA A 100 -3.71 -15.67 -3.20
C ALA A 100 -2.26 -15.25 -2.91
N ASN A 101 -2.03 -13.95 -2.90
CA ASN A 101 -0.74 -13.33 -2.60
C ASN A 101 -0.91 -11.99 -1.88
N LEU A 102 -2.08 -11.74 -1.30
CA LEU A 102 -2.36 -10.57 -0.49
C LEU A 102 -2.93 -11.03 0.84
N ASP A 103 -2.06 -11.06 1.84
CA ASP A 103 -2.39 -11.45 3.20
C ASP A 103 -2.44 -10.22 4.12
N ALA A 104 -2.80 -10.44 5.39
CA ALA A 104 -2.73 -9.39 6.40
C ALA A 104 -1.35 -8.69 6.37
N PRO A 105 -1.29 -7.35 6.54
CA PRO A 105 -2.29 -6.47 7.15
C PRO A 105 -3.19 -5.72 6.14
N TRP A 106 -3.17 -6.08 4.86
CA TRP A 106 -3.78 -5.28 3.81
C TRP A 106 -5.30 -5.42 3.74
N GLU A 107 -6.00 -4.31 3.52
CA GLU A 107 -7.43 -4.30 3.17
C GLU A 107 -7.61 -4.13 1.66
N LEU A 108 -8.43 -4.98 1.02
CA LEU A 108 -8.86 -4.76 -0.36
C LEU A 108 -10.13 -3.93 -0.41
N SER A 109 -10.07 -2.75 -1.01
CA SER A 109 -11.24 -1.88 -1.11
C SER A 109 -11.23 -0.97 -2.34
N GLY A 110 -12.33 -0.24 -2.53
CA GLY A 110 -12.57 0.60 -3.71
C GLY A 110 -11.87 1.97 -3.65
N LEU A 111 -11.87 2.67 -4.80
CA LEU A 111 -11.32 4.03 -4.91
C LEU A 111 -12.03 5.05 -3.99
N GLY A 112 -13.27 4.75 -3.55
CA GLY A 112 -13.98 5.55 -2.56
C GLY A 112 -13.20 5.71 -1.24
N GLN A 113 -12.36 4.75 -0.86
CA GLN A 113 -11.52 4.86 0.34
C GLN A 113 -10.42 5.92 0.19
N LEU A 114 -9.89 6.14 -1.02
CA LEU A 114 -8.97 7.26 -1.26
C LEU A 114 -9.70 8.60 -1.18
N HIS A 115 -10.91 8.66 -1.75
CA HIS A 115 -11.73 9.88 -1.68
C HIS A 115 -12.05 10.26 -0.23
N GLU A 116 -12.53 9.30 0.56
CA GLU A 116 -12.82 9.47 1.98
C GLU A 116 -11.58 9.92 2.77
N ALA A 117 -10.44 9.24 2.60
CA ALA A 117 -9.21 9.62 3.30
C ALA A 117 -8.76 11.04 2.95
N THR A 118 -8.98 11.48 1.71
CA THR A 118 -8.68 12.85 1.27
C THR A 118 -9.57 13.89 1.96
N GLN A 119 -10.82 13.55 2.31
CA GLN A 119 -11.71 14.43 3.08
C GLN A 119 -11.34 14.49 4.57
N LEU A 120 -10.82 13.40 5.12
CA LEU A 120 -10.46 13.29 6.53
C LEU A 120 -9.05 13.83 6.84
N ALA A 121 -8.17 13.87 5.85
CA ALA A 121 -6.80 14.33 6.00
C ALA A 121 -6.67 15.84 5.77
N ASP A 122 -5.71 16.47 6.46
CA ASP A 122 -5.30 17.83 6.17
C ASP A 122 -4.58 17.91 4.81
N ARG A 123 -3.85 16.84 4.44
CA ARG A 123 -3.03 16.78 3.23
C ARG A 123 -3.08 15.39 2.60
N LEU A 124 -3.26 15.36 1.28
CA LEU A 124 -2.99 14.19 0.45
C LEU A 124 -1.58 14.31 -0.13
N ILE A 125 -0.73 13.31 0.11
CA ILE A 125 0.61 13.23 -0.46
C ILE A 125 0.67 12.04 -1.41
N SER A 126 0.99 12.31 -2.67
CA SER A 126 1.04 11.30 -3.72
C SER A 126 2.48 11.00 -4.13
N PHE A 127 2.82 9.72 -4.25
CA PHE A 127 4.14 9.27 -4.70
C PHE A 127 4.03 8.41 -5.96
N GLY A 128 4.71 8.84 -7.02
CA GLY A 128 4.57 8.23 -8.35
C GLY A 128 3.33 8.77 -9.08
N GLY A 129 2.84 7.98 -10.06
CA GLY A 129 1.81 8.43 -10.99
C GLY A 129 2.43 9.33 -12.06
N HIS A 130 2.01 9.15 -13.31
CA HIS A 130 2.31 10.06 -14.41
C HIS A 130 1.11 10.97 -14.63
#